data_AF-A0A820UHS2-F1
#
_entry.id   AF-A0A820UHS2-F1
#
_cell.length_a   1.000
_cell.length_b   1.000
_cell.length_c   1.000
_cell.angle_alpha   90.00
_cell.angle_beta   90.00
_cell.angle_gamma   90.00
#
_symmetry.space_group_name_H-M   'P 1'
#
loop_
_entity.id
_entity.type
_entity.pdbx_description
1 polymer ?
#
loop_
_entity_poly.entity_id
_entity_poly.type
_entity_poly.pdbx_seq_one_letter_code
_entity_poly.pdbx_strand_id
1 'polypeptide(L)'
;MKSIDFQNIVLSKYQNGDTPTKTFHDLNGGIGLRTIRRWCQMILQSGSITLSSPPGCSRLARTKGNIRKVKNRLRRKKRVSAQKLSMELDISERSVRRMLKNDLGLHPYKKVVEPLLSDDQKIKRKKFANWIRTNFRKEETMRILFSDEKFFDINGVDNSQNDRV
;
A
#
# COMPACT_ATOMS: atom_id res chain seq x y z
N MET A 1 23.51 2.35 -14.31
CA MET A 1 23.32 3.05 -15.60
C MET A 1 24.70 3.47 -16.09
N LYS A 2 24.98 3.44 -17.41
CA LYS A 2 26.24 4.01 -17.93
C LYS A 2 26.18 5.53 -17.87
N SER A 3 27.34 6.20 -17.68
CA SER A 3 27.39 7.66 -17.47
C SER A 3 26.68 8.43 -18.59
N ILE A 4 26.05 9.53 -18.23
CA ILE A 4 25.42 10.46 -19.17
C ILE A 4 26.47 11.10 -20.09
N ASP A 5 27.69 11.32 -19.57
CA ASP A 5 28.79 11.96 -20.29
C ASP A 5 29.20 11.13 -21.51
N PHE A 6 29.28 9.81 -21.32
CA PHE A 6 29.58 8.86 -22.38
C PHE A 6 28.49 8.85 -23.47
N GLN A 7 27.23 9.05 -23.10
CA GLN A 7 26.13 9.12 -24.07
C GLN A 7 26.24 10.39 -24.92
N ASN A 8 26.55 11.53 -24.30
CA ASN A 8 26.73 12.82 -24.97
C ASN A 8 27.93 12.80 -25.93
N ILE A 9 29.04 12.19 -25.53
CA ILE A 9 30.23 12.05 -26.39
C ILE A 9 29.91 11.19 -27.62
N VAL A 10 29.23 10.05 -27.43
CA VAL A 10 28.85 9.17 -28.55
C VAL A 10 27.84 9.86 -29.48
N LEU A 11 26.91 10.65 -28.93
CA LEU A 11 25.95 11.44 -29.72
C LEU A 11 26.67 12.47 -30.60
N SER A 12 27.60 13.23 -30.02
CA SER A 12 28.41 14.24 -30.73
C SER A 12 29.25 13.60 -31.83
N LYS A 13 29.95 12.51 -31.52
CA LYS A 13 30.76 11.75 -32.49
C LYS A 13 29.92 11.20 -33.65
N TYR A 14 28.72 10.73 -33.35
CA TYR A 14 27.78 10.25 -34.38
C TYR A 14 27.28 11.38 -35.29
N GLN A 15 26.95 12.56 -34.73
CA GLN A 15 26.55 13.74 -35.51
C GLN A 15 27.68 14.25 -36.43
N ASN A 16 28.93 14.11 -35.99
CA ASN A 16 30.12 14.43 -36.79
C ASN A 16 30.44 13.39 -37.88
N GLY A 17 29.66 12.31 -37.99
CA GLY A 17 29.85 11.26 -38.99
C GLY A 17 30.96 10.25 -38.67
N ASP A 18 31.43 10.18 -37.43
CA ASP A 18 32.48 9.22 -37.04
C ASP A 18 31.95 7.78 -37.05
N THR A 19 32.80 6.85 -37.51
CA THR A 19 32.46 5.43 -37.49
C THR A 19 32.45 4.88 -36.06
N PRO A 20 31.55 3.93 -35.71
CA PRO A 20 31.47 3.37 -34.35
C PRO A 20 32.78 2.77 -33.84
N THR A 21 33.61 2.25 -34.74
CA THR A 21 34.93 1.69 -34.43
C THR A 21 35.92 2.79 -34.06
N LYS A 22 35.91 3.92 -34.80
CA LYS A 22 36.71 5.10 -34.46
C LYS A 22 36.29 5.67 -33.10
N THR A 23 34.99 5.79 -32.85
CA THR A 23 34.46 6.23 -31.55
C THR A 23 34.88 5.31 -30.40
N PHE A 24 34.99 4.00 -30.63
CA PHE A 24 35.46 3.05 -29.64
C PHE A 24 36.93 3.26 -29.26
N HIS A 25 37.80 3.49 -30.25
CA HIS A 25 39.21 3.78 -30.03
C HIS A 25 39.42 5.14 -29.36
N ASP A 26 38.66 6.16 -29.77
CA ASP A 26 38.69 7.51 -29.17
C ASP A 26 38.29 7.50 -27.69
N LEU A 27 37.41 6.58 -27.30
CA LEU A 27 36.98 6.37 -25.91
C LEU A 27 37.93 5.44 -25.12
N ASN A 28 39.04 5.02 -25.71
CA ASN A 28 40.07 4.16 -25.12
C ASN A 28 39.50 2.92 -24.38
N GLY A 29 38.45 2.30 -24.95
CA GLY A 29 37.82 1.11 -24.36
C GLY A 29 36.92 1.35 -23.14
N GLY A 30 36.66 2.61 -22.73
CA GLY A 30 35.75 2.94 -21.63
C GLY A 30 34.31 2.45 -21.82
N ILE A 31 33.92 2.17 -23.08
CA ILE A 31 32.64 1.55 -23.43
C ILE A 31 32.88 0.46 -24.48
N GLY A 32 32.36 -0.75 -24.26
CA GLY A 32 32.45 -1.81 -25.27
C GLY A 32 31.79 -1.46 -26.60
N LEU A 33 32.43 -1.83 -27.72
CA LEU A 33 31.98 -1.58 -29.10
C LEU A 33 30.52 -2.00 -29.37
N ARG A 34 30.07 -3.10 -28.77
CA ARG A 34 28.68 -3.59 -28.89
C ARG A 34 27.65 -2.59 -28.32
N THR A 35 28.03 -1.86 -27.27
CA THR A 35 27.18 -0.80 -26.70
C THR A 35 27.15 0.42 -27.62
N ILE A 36 28.30 0.82 -28.16
CA ILE A 36 28.39 1.97 -29.09
C ILE A 36 27.55 1.71 -30.34
N ARG A 37 27.68 0.52 -30.96
CA ARG A 37 26.84 0.12 -32.10
C ARG A 37 25.35 0.16 -31.78
N ARG A 38 24.95 -0.36 -30.60
CA ARG A 38 23.56 -0.29 -30.14
C ARG A 38 23.09 1.16 -29.98
N TRP A 39 23.91 2.05 -29.43
CA TRP A 39 23.57 3.47 -29.26
C TRP A 39 23.46 4.19 -30.60
N CYS A 40 24.39 4.00 -31.53
CA CYS A 40 24.27 4.55 -32.89
C CYS A 40 22.97 4.09 -33.59
N GLN A 41 22.59 2.82 -33.40
CA GLN A 41 21.34 2.30 -33.96
C GLN A 41 20.10 2.90 -33.30
N MET A 42 20.14 3.19 -31.99
CA MET A 42 19.07 3.90 -31.30
C MET A 42 18.96 5.36 -31.76
N ILE A 43 20.09 6.05 -31.98
CA ILE A 43 20.11 7.42 -32.52
C ILE A 43 19.49 7.44 -33.92
N LEU A 44 19.83 6.48 -34.78
CA LEU A 44 19.24 6.34 -36.12
C LEU A 44 17.71 6.18 -36.07
N GLN A 45 17.20 5.41 -35.11
CA GLN A 45 15.77 5.07 -35.02
C GLN A 45 14.93 6.13 -34.29
N SER A 46 15.49 6.78 -33.26
CA SER A 46 14.73 7.61 -32.32
C SER A 46 15.33 9.00 -32.09
N GLY A 47 16.43 9.32 -32.77
CA GLY A 47 17.17 10.59 -32.61
C GLY A 47 17.89 10.75 -31.27
N SER A 48 17.80 9.77 -30.36
CA SER A 48 18.32 9.88 -29.00
C SER A 48 18.67 8.52 -28.39
N ILE A 49 19.53 8.52 -27.37
CA ILE A 49 19.93 7.33 -26.62
C ILE A 49 18.98 7.15 -25.42
N THR A 50 17.94 6.34 -25.56
CA THR A 50 16.94 6.07 -24.51
C THR A 50 17.24 4.76 -23.75
N LEU A 51 18.02 4.85 -22.68
CA LEU A 51 18.30 3.68 -21.82
C LEU A 51 17.16 3.46 -20.83
N SER A 52 16.22 2.58 -21.18
CA SER A 52 15.23 2.08 -20.22
C SER A 52 15.81 0.93 -19.40
N SER A 53 15.52 0.93 -18.09
CA SER A 53 15.73 -0.25 -17.27
C SER A 53 14.90 -1.41 -17.84
N PRO A 54 15.42 -2.64 -17.85
CA PRO A 54 14.62 -3.79 -18.24
C PRO A 54 13.34 -3.80 -17.39
N PRO A 55 12.17 -4.12 -17.97
CA PRO A 55 11.01 -4.39 -17.15
C PRO A 55 11.39 -5.50 -16.18
N GLY A 56 11.32 -5.21 -14.88
CA GLY A 56 11.67 -6.19 -13.85
C GLY A 56 10.79 -7.45 -13.95
N CYS A 57 11.12 -8.48 -13.17
CA CYS A 57 10.34 -9.72 -13.15
C CYS A 57 8.85 -9.45 -12.88
N SER A 58 7.99 -10.06 -13.69
CA SER A 58 6.54 -9.92 -13.56
C SER A 58 6.05 -10.54 -12.25
N ARG A 59 5.05 -9.90 -11.63
CA ARG A 59 4.51 -10.38 -10.36
C ARG A 59 3.55 -11.55 -10.59
N LEU A 60 3.98 -12.77 -10.29
CA LEU A 60 3.19 -13.99 -10.49
C LEU A 60 1.97 -14.08 -9.57
N ALA A 61 2.14 -13.80 -8.27
CA ALA A 61 1.03 -13.90 -7.31
C ALA A 61 0.20 -12.60 -7.24
N ARG A 62 0.86 -11.43 -7.28
CA ARG A 62 0.22 -10.08 -7.21
C ARG A 62 -0.24 -9.57 -8.57
N THR A 63 -1.04 -10.37 -9.26
CA THR A 63 -1.70 -9.95 -10.50
C THR A 63 -2.92 -9.09 -10.22
N LYS A 64 -3.32 -8.24 -11.17
CA LYS A 64 -4.55 -7.44 -11.08
C LYS A 64 -5.79 -8.32 -10.86
N GLY A 65 -5.82 -9.52 -11.45
CA GLY A 65 -6.88 -10.50 -11.28
C GLY A 65 -7.00 -10.99 -9.83
N ASN A 66 -5.87 -11.39 -9.23
CA ASN A 66 -5.86 -11.85 -7.84
C ASN A 66 -6.21 -10.74 -6.84
N ILE A 67 -5.74 -9.51 -7.07
CA ILE A 67 -6.13 -8.34 -6.26
C ILE A 67 -7.65 -8.13 -6.33
N ARG A 68 -8.25 -8.27 -7.51
CA ARG A 68 -9.72 -8.15 -7.68
C ARG A 68 -10.46 -9.30 -6.99
N LYS A 69 -9.95 -10.54 -7.04
CA LYS A 69 -10.51 -11.68 -6.30
C LYS A 69 -10.52 -11.41 -4.79
N VAL A 70 -9.40 -10.99 -4.21
CA VAL A 70 -9.29 -10.64 -2.78
C VAL A 70 -10.26 -9.52 -2.42
N LYS A 71 -10.32 -8.45 -3.23
CA LYS A 71 -11.23 -7.31 -3.02
C LYS A 71 -12.70 -7.75 -3.03
N ASN A 72 -13.10 -8.57 -3.99
CA ASN A 72 -14.47 -9.07 -4.10
C ASN A 72 -14.82 -9.98 -2.92
N ARG A 73 -13.88 -10.83 -2.50
CA ARG A 73 -14.09 -11.73 -1.35
C ARG A 73 -14.28 -10.97 -0.04
N LEU A 74 -13.54 -9.87 0.17
CA LEU A 74 -13.72 -8.98 1.33
C LEU A 74 -15.04 -8.22 1.32
N ARG A 75 -15.54 -7.83 0.14
CA ARG A 75 -16.87 -7.19 0.02
C ARG A 75 -17.98 -8.11 0.49
N ARG A 76 -17.89 -9.41 0.21
CA ARG A 76 -18.85 -10.42 0.68
C ARG A 76 -18.80 -10.62 2.20
N LYS A 77 -17.60 -10.66 2.80
CA LYS A 77 -17.41 -10.80 4.25
C LYS A 77 -16.17 -10.04 4.70
N LYS A 78 -16.37 -8.95 5.45
CA LYS A 78 -15.30 -8.04 5.88
C LYS A 78 -14.43 -8.59 7.02
N ARG A 79 -14.96 -9.50 7.84
CA ARG A 79 -14.30 -10.02 9.05
C ARG A 79 -13.60 -11.37 8.78
N VAL A 80 -12.50 -11.34 8.03
CA VAL A 80 -11.71 -12.54 7.69
C VAL A 80 -10.21 -12.31 7.88
N SER A 81 -9.48 -13.33 8.32
CA SER A 81 -8.03 -13.28 8.45
C SER A 81 -7.35 -13.44 7.09
N ALA A 82 -6.10 -12.97 6.98
CA ALA A 82 -5.29 -13.19 5.78
C ALA A 82 -5.07 -14.67 5.48
N GLN A 83 -4.90 -15.50 6.53
CA GLN A 83 -4.78 -16.96 6.39
C GLN A 83 -6.06 -17.59 5.82
N LYS A 84 -7.24 -17.16 6.27
CA LYS A 84 -8.50 -17.66 5.73
C LYS A 84 -8.68 -17.27 4.26
N LEU A 85 -8.35 -16.03 3.91
CA LEU A 85 -8.34 -15.57 2.51
C LEU A 85 -7.34 -16.33 1.65
N SER A 86 -6.20 -16.70 2.21
CA SER A 86 -5.16 -17.50 1.54
C SER A 86 -5.69 -18.88 1.16
N MET A 87 -6.29 -19.60 2.11
CA MET A 87 -6.86 -20.93 1.87
C MET A 87 -8.03 -20.88 0.89
N GLU A 88 -8.92 -19.90 1.00
CA GLU A 88 -10.11 -19.81 0.13
C GLU A 88 -9.80 -19.41 -1.31
N LEU A 89 -8.70 -18.69 -1.55
CA LEU A 89 -8.36 -18.15 -2.87
C LEU A 89 -7.16 -18.83 -3.51
N ASP A 90 -6.56 -19.82 -2.83
CA ASP A 90 -5.34 -20.51 -3.23
C ASP A 90 -4.20 -19.53 -3.58
N ILE A 91 -3.98 -18.57 -2.69
CA ILE A 91 -2.91 -17.56 -2.81
C ILE A 91 -2.10 -17.61 -1.54
N SER A 92 -0.77 -17.56 -1.62
CA SER A 92 0.06 -17.55 -0.42
C SER A 92 -0.30 -16.41 0.54
N GLU A 93 -0.34 -16.71 1.83
CA GLU A 93 -0.74 -15.76 2.88
C GLU A 93 0.08 -14.47 2.83
N ARG A 94 1.39 -14.57 2.58
CA ARG A 94 2.28 -13.41 2.43
C ARG A 94 1.85 -12.52 1.27
N SER A 95 1.43 -13.11 0.15
CA SER A 95 0.93 -12.35 -1.00
C SER A 95 -0.40 -11.68 -0.68
N VAL A 96 -1.32 -12.39 0.00
CA VAL A 96 -2.58 -11.80 0.47
C VAL A 96 -2.31 -10.61 1.39
N ARG A 97 -1.44 -10.74 2.40
CA ARG A 97 -1.07 -9.61 3.28
C ARG A 97 -0.54 -8.40 2.50
N ARG A 98 0.33 -8.65 1.51
CA ARG A 98 0.85 -7.59 0.64
C ARG A 98 -0.24 -6.95 -0.22
N MET A 99 -1.20 -7.73 -0.74
CA MET A 99 -2.34 -7.20 -1.49
C MET A 99 -3.24 -6.35 -0.59
N LEU A 100 -3.53 -6.80 0.62
CA LEU A 100 -4.34 -6.05 1.58
C LEU A 100 -3.69 -4.71 1.91
N LYS A 101 -2.41 -4.71 2.29
CA LYS A 101 -1.70 -3.51 2.74
C LYS A 101 -1.30 -2.58 1.60
N ASN A 102 -0.64 -3.11 0.56
CA ASN A 102 0.04 -2.29 -0.43
C ASN A 102 -0.82 -2.00 -1.67
N ASP A 103 -1.71 -2.93 -2.07
CA ASP A 103 -2.56 -2.74 -3.26
C ASP A 103 -3.95 -2.19 -2.92
N LEU A 104 -4.51 -2.61 -1.77
CA LEU A 104 -5.85 -2.19 -1.33
C LEU A 104 -5.84 -1.11 -0.24
N GLY A 105 -4.68 -0.80 0.35
CA GLY A 105 -4.55 0.22 1.39
C GLY A 105 -5.33 -0.10 2.69
N LEU A 106 -5.56 -1.39 2.97
CA LEU A 106 -6.35 -1.81 4.12
C LEU A 106 -5.47 -2.01 5.34
N HIS A 107 -5.91 -1.43 6.46
CA HIS A 107 -5.30 -1.61 7.76
C HIS A 107 -6.21 -2.46 8.67
N PRO A 108 -5.64 -3.41 9.44
CA PRO A 108 -6.41 -4.15 10.42
C PRO A 108 -6.85 -3.21 11.55
N TYR A 109 -8.14 -3.17 11.83
CA TYR A 109 -8.67 -2.48 13.01
C TYR A 109 -8.68 -3.44 14.21
N LYS A 110 -8.41 -2.91 15.39
CA LYS A 110 -8.62 -3.65 16.66
C LYS A 110 -10.13 -3.84 16.85
N LYS A 111 -10.56 -5.08 17.06
CA LYS A 111 -11.95 -5.36 17.44
C LYS A 111 -12.15 -4.88 18.88
N VAL A 112 -13.15 -4.03 19.09
CA VAL A 112 -13.67 -3.69 20.41
C VAL A 112 -14.81 -4.65 20.71
N VAL A 113 -14.80 -5.23 21.90
CA VAL A 113 -15.93 -6.03 22.41
C VAL A 113 -16.90 -5.04 23.02
N GLU A 114 -18.12 -5.02 22.49
CA GLU A 114 -19.20 -4.19 23.01
C GLU A 114 -20.25 -5.09 23.68
N PRO A 115 -20.93 -4.62 24.73
CA PRO A 115 -22.05 -5.34 25.31
C PRO A 115 -23.12 -5.65 24.26
N LEU A 116 -23.66 -6.87 24.29
CA LEU A 116 -24.73 -7.26 23.38
C LEU A 116 -26.02 -6.52 23.75
N LEU A 117 -26.53 -5.70 22.83
CA LEU A 117 -27.81 -5.01 23.00
C LEU A 117 -28.96 -5.82 22.37
N SER A 118 -30.04 -6.01 23.11
CA SER A 118 -31.29 -6.54 22.57
C SER A 118 -31.96 -5.51 21.64
N ASP A 119 -32.87 -5.97 20.76
CA ASP A 119 -33.53 -5.06 19.83
C ASP A 119 -34.46 -4.06 20.53
N ASP A 120 -35.13 -4.49 21.62
CA ASP A 120 -35.90 -3.59 22.48
C ASP A 120 -35.02 -2.51 23.14
N GLN A 121 -33.84 -2.89 23.65
CA GLN A 121 -32.88 -1.93 24.21
C GLN A 121 -32.43 -0.90 23.16
N LYS A 122 -32.19 -1.33 21.90
CA LYS A 122 -31.85 -0.41 20.81
C LYS A 122 -32.96 0.60 20.54
N ILE A 123 -34.21 0.14 20.52
CA ILE A 123 -35.39 1.01 20.31
C ILE A 123 -35.51 2.03 21.45
N LYS A 124 -35.44 1.57 22.71
CA LYS A 124 -35.52 2.45 23.89
C LYS A 124 -34.41 3.50 23.90
N ARG A 125 -33.17 3.09 23.66
CA ARG A 125 -32.01 4.02 23.60
C ARG A 125 -32.17 5.04 22.48
N LYS A 126 -32.61 4.62 21.29
CA LYS A 126 -32.85 5.53 20.16
C LYS A 126 -33.98 6.53 20.46
N LYS A 127 -35.08 6.06 21.06
CA LYS A 127 -36.19 6.92 21.47
C LYS A 127 -35.73 7.97 22.48
N PHE A 128 -34.98 7.56 23.51
CA PHE A 128 -34.40 8.47 24.49
C PHE A 128 -33.44 9.49 23.86
N ALA A 129 -32.51 9.04 23.02
CA ALA A 129 -31.57 9.93 22.34
C ALA A 129 -32.27 10.98 21.46
N ASN A 130 -33.31 10.58 20.72
CA ASN A 130 -34.11 11.51 19.93
C ASN A 130 -34.90 12.47 20.83
N TRP A 131 -35.45 11.98 21.93
CA TRP A 131 -36.17 12.82 22.88
C TRP A 131 -35.26 13.88 23.50
N ILE A 132 -34.06 13.50 23.97
CA ILE A 132 -33.04 14.44 24.47
C ILE A 132 -32.67 15.44 23.38
N ARG A 133 -32.40 14.98 22.16
CA ARG A 133 -32.03 15.89 21.05
C ARG A 133 -33.09 16.96 20.77
N THR A 134 -34.38 16.62 20.87
CA THR A 134 -35.47 17.55 20.55
C THR A 134 -35.83 18.45 21.71
N ASN A 135 -35.83 17.91 22.93
CA ASN A 135 -36.39 18.60 24.11
C ASN A 135 -35.33 19.26 24.99
N PHE A 136 -34.06 18.86 24.86
CA PHE A 136 -33.01 19.29 25.76
C PHE A 136 -32.17 20.41 25.15
N ARG A 137 -32.14 21.56 25.83
CA ARG A 137 -31.33 22.72 25.44
C ARG A 137 -29.97 22.73 26.14
N LYS A 138 -28.97 23.38 25.55
CA LYS A 138 -27.60 23.44 26.11
C LYS A 138 -27.56 24.11 27.50
N GLU A 139 -28.45 25.05 27.79
CA GLU A 139 -28.53 25.69 29.11
C GLU A 139 -28.98 24.71 30.21
N GLU A 140 -29.76 23.68 29.84
CA GLU A 140 -30.31 22.71 30.79
C GLU A 140 -29.27 21.66 31.21
N THR A 141 -28.18 21.48 30.46
CA THR A 141 -27.11 20.53 30.85
C THR A 141 -26.42 20.95 32.14
N MET A 142 -26.39 22.25 32.45
CA MET A 142 -25.81 22.77 33.69
C MET A 142 -26.67 22.47 34.93
N ARG A 143 -27.90 21.98 34.75
CA ARG A 143 -28.82 21.61 35.83
C ARG A 143 -28.77 20.12 36.17
N ILE A 144 -28.05 19.32 35.38
CA ILE A 144 -27.93 17.88 35.62
C ILE A 144 -26.57 17.56 36.24
N LEU A 145 -26.59 16.88 37.37
CA LEU A 145 -25.43 16.21 37.93
C LEU A 145 -25.47 14.74 37.53
N PHE A 146 -24.45 14.27 36.82
CA PHE A 146 -24.28 12.85 36.51
C PHE A 146 -23.34 12.21 37.53
N SER A 147 -23.74 11.07 38.08
CA SER A 147 -22.90 10.22 38.94
C SER A 147 -22.89 8.80 38.39
N ASP A 148 -21.75 8.12 38.52
CA ASP A 148 -21.57 6.71 38.20
C ASP A 148 -20.61 6.09 39.22
N GLU A 149 -20.75 4.79 39.46
CA GLU A 149 -19.92 4.06 40.41
C GLU A 149 -18.86 3.25 39.66
N LYS A 150 -17.63 3.25 40.16
CA LYS A 150 -16.52 2.48 39.58
C LYS A 150 -15.71 1.80 40.67
N PHE A 151 -15.43 0.52 40.47
CA PHE A 151 -14.52 -0.23 41.33
C PHE A 151 -13.06 0.17 41.06
N PHE A 152 -12.30 0.35 42.14
CA PHE A 152 -10.86 0.61 42.11
C PHE A 152 -10.16 -0.45 42.97
N ASP A 153 -9.25 -1.21 42.36
CA ASP A 153 -8.45 -2.20 43.06
C ASP A 153 -7.15 -1.57 43.57
N ILE A 154 -6.70 -1.99 44.76
CA ILE A 154 -5.49 -1.47 45.43
C ILE A 154 -4.23 -1.73 44.59
N ASN A 155 -4.23 -2.81 43.80
CA ASN A 155 -3.07 -3.24 42.99
C ASN A 155 -2.99 -2.53 41.63
N GLY A 156 -3.93 -1.64 41.30
CA GLY A 156 -4.01 -0.99 39.99
C GLY A 156 -4.54 -1.92 38.88
N VAL A 157 -4.81 -1.35 37.71
CA VAL A 157 -5.26 -2.12 36.54
C VAL A 157 -4.04 -2.62 35.78
N ASP A 158 -3.88 -3.94 35.68
CA ASP A 158 -2.83 -4.53 34.85
C ASP A 158 -3.02 -4.11 33.39
N ASN A 159 -2.03 -3.38 32.88
CA ASN A 159 -1.99 -3.05 31.46
C ASN A 159 -1.67 -4.33 30.69
N SER A 160 -2.69 -4.96 30.09
CA SER A 160 -2.54 -6.13 29.20
C SER A 160 -1.52 -5.99 28.06
N GLN A 161 -0.95 -4.79 27.82
CA GLN A 161 0.17 -4.61 26.90
C GLN A 161 1.54 -4.91 27.51
N ASN A 162 1.68 -4.89 28.84
CA ASN A 162 2.94 -5.17 29.54
C ASN A 162 3.31 -6.67 29.52
N ASP A 163 2.34 -7.56 29.35
CA ASP A 163 2.55 -9.03 29.27
C ASP A 163 2.89 -9.54 27.87
N ARG A 164 3.14 -8.65 26.91
CA ARG A 164 3.51 -9.03 25.55
C ARG A 164 5.03 -9.17 25.46
N VAL A 165 5.54 -10.37 25.75
CA VAL A 165 6.89 -10.81 25.34
C VAL A 165 6.92 -11.14 23.85
#